data_AF-A0A061SJL0-F1
#
_entry.id   AF-A0A061SJL0-F1
#
_cell.length_a   1.000
_cell.length_b   1.000
_cell.length_c   1.000
_cell.angle_alpha   90.00
_cell.angle_beta   90.00
_cell.angle_gamma   90.00
#
_symmetry.space_group_name_H-M   'P 1'
#
loop_
_entity.id
_entity.type
_entity.pdbx_description
1 polymer ?
#
loop_
_entity_poly.entity_id
_entity_poly.type
_entity_poly.pdbx_seq_one_letter_code
_entity_poly.pdbx_strand_id
1 'polypeptide(L)'
;MLLLHLCRRAAESSLLSRFGSGARMHAAGYGVGLSYYAALPPTILPASASPGRACWASTRLFSDGSGGWSFLRRAIGVLLFAAGSWKQFEAHRILASLRTSRPANDHGGYGLPRGGWFELVSCPHYLAEIVLYIGIVLFQGVSAGAFLMLLWVVVNLSFTAMATHTWYRKNFIDYPRERRAIIPGIL
;
A
#
# COMPACT_ATOMS: atom_id res chain seq x y z
N MET A 1 8.58 11.43 1.55
CA MET A 1 7.51 10.46 1.90
C MET A 1 7.60 9.19 1.08
N LEU A 2 7.63 9.25 -0.26
CA LEU A 2 7.76 8.07 -1.12
C LEU A 2 9.01 7.23 -0.86
N LEU A 3 10.20 7.84 -0.82
CA LEU A 3 11.45 7.11 -0.51
C LEU A 3 11.37 6.44 0.87
N LEU A 4 10.90 7.15 1.89
CA LEU A 4 10.69 6.62 3.23
C LEU A 4 9.75 5.40 3.22
N HIS A 5 8.64 5.49 2.47
CA HIS A 5 7.72 4.38 2.29
C HIS A 5 8.38 3.18 1.61
N LEU A 6 9.10 3.39 0.51
CA LEU A 6 9.81 2.34 -0.22
C LEU A 6 10.87 1.66 0.67
N CYS A 7 11.69 2.44 1.37
CA CYS A 7 12.70 1.90 2.30
C CYS A 7 12.04 1.11 3.43
N ARG A 8 10.98 1.65 4.05
CA ARG A 8 10.22 0.95 5.09
C ARG A 8 9.64 -0.36 4.56
N ARG A 9 9.03 -0.34 3.37
CA ARG A 9 8.47 -1.53 2.72
C ARG A 9 9.52 -2.57 2.36
N ALA A 10 10.68 -2.14 1.90
CA ALA A 10 11.80 -3.02 1.59
C ALA A 10 12.32 -3.70 2.87
N ALA A 11 12.54 -2.92 3.94
CA ALA A 11 12.98 -3.44 5.24
C ALA A 11 11.92 -4.38 5.86
N GLU A 12 10.64 -3.98 5.84
CA GLU A 12 9.54 -4.81 6.30
C GLU A 12 9.47 -6.13 5.51
N SER A 13 9.64 -6.06 4.18
CA SER A 13 9.58 -7.25 3.34
C SER A 13 10.76 -8.19 3.60
N SER A 14 11.98 -7.67 3.80
CA SER A 14 13.15 -8.50 4.07
C SER A 14 13.15 -9.11 5.47
N LEU A 15 12.57 -8.41 6.45
CA LEU A 15 12.59 -8.85 7.85
C LEU A 15 11.38 -9.73 8.24
N LEU A 16 10.18 -9.45 7.69
CA LEU A 16 8.94 -10.14 8.09
C LEU A 16 8.46 -11.20 7.08
N SER A 17 8.80 -11.08 5.80
CA SER A 17 8.26 -11.99 4.78
C SER A 17 9.02 -13.31 4.77
N ARG A 18 8.39 -14.37 5.25
CA ARG A 18 8.84 -15.75 5.01
C ARG A 18 8.05 -16.33 3.85
N PHE A 19 8.70 -16.57 2.72
CA PHE A 19 8.06 -17.18 1.55
C PHE A 19 8.07 -18.70 1.70
N GLY A 20 6.96 -19.35 1.34
CA GLY A 20 6.91 -20.81 1.26
C GLY A 20 7.75 -21.31 0.08
N SER A 21 8.30 -22.53 0.18
CA SER A 21 9.16 -23.14 -0.85
C SER A 21 8.51 -23.29 -2.23
N GLY A 22 7.17 -23.23 -2.31
CA GLY A 22 6.40 -23.27 -3.56
C GLY A 22 5.84 -21.93 -4.05
N ALA A 23 6.17 -20.80 -3.41
CA ALA A 23 5.64 -19.50 -3.80
C ALA A 23 6.21 -19.06 -5.17
N ARG A 24 5.35 -18.95 -6.19
CA ARG A 24 5.72 -18.51 -7.54
C ARG A 24 4.92 -17.27 -7.91
N MET A 25 5.58 -16.30 -8.52
CA MET A 25 4.95 -15.11 -9.11
C MET A 25 4.97 -15.23 -10.62
N HIS A 26 3.86 -14.88 -11.29
CA HIS A 26 3.83 -14.82 -12.74
C HIS A 26 4.77 -13.72 -13.25
N ALA A 27 5.68 -14.07 -14.16
CA ALA A 27 6.69 -13.16 -14.70
C ALA A 27 6.09 -11.89 -15.33
N ALA A 28 4.93 -12.01 -15.99
CA ALA A 28 4.21 -10.86 -16.55
C ALA A 28 3.77 -9.88 -15.46
N GLY A 29 3.25 -10.36 -14.32
CA GLY A 29 2.88 -9.52 -13.19
C GLY A 29 4.08 -8.82 -12.56
N TYR A 30 5.24 -9.51 -12.52
CA TYR A 30 6.48 -8.92 -12.06
C TYR A 30 6.96 -7.79 -13.00
N GLY A 31 6.90 -8.01 -14.32
CA GLY A 31 7.25 -7.01 -15.33
C GLY A 31 6.37 -5.76 -15.27
N VAL A 32 5.06 -5.93 -15.07
CA VAL A 32 4.11 -4.81 -14.87
C VAL A 32 4.43 -4.02 -13.60
N GLY A 33 4.83 -4.71 -12.52
CA GLY A 33 5.29 -4.04 -11.30
C GLY A 33 6.55 -3.20 -11.55
N LEU A 34 7.53 -3.75 -12.27
CA LEU A 34 8.78 -3.05 -12.56
C LEU A 34 8.56 -1.82 -13.46
N SER A 35 7.69 -1.92 -14.47
CA SER A 35 7.39 -0.79 -15.36
C SER A 35 6.72 0.36 -14.60
N TYR A 36 5.85 0.06 -13.64
CA TYR A 36 5.26 1.08 -12.76
C TYR A 36 6.33 1.86 -12.00
N TYR A 37 7.30 1.18 -11.37
CA TYR A 37 8.38 1.84 -10.63
C TYR A 37 9.32 2.64 -11.54
N ALA A 38 9.46 2.27 -12.82
CA ALA A 38 10.20 3.06 -13.79
C ALA A 38 9.45 4.35 -14.19
N ALA A 39 8.12 4.29 -14.29
CA ALA A 39 7.27 5.42 -14.68
C ALA A 39 6.93 6.39 -13.52
N LEU A 40 7.12 5.96 -12.28
CA LEU A 40 6.75 6.73 -11.09
C LEU A 40 7.67 7.96 -10.84
N PRO A 41 9.02 7.86 -10.89
CA PRO A 41 9.89 9.02 -10.69
C PRO A 41 9.60 10.23 -11.61
N PRO A 42 9.40 10.08 -12.93
CA PRO A 42 9.14 11.23 -13.80
C PRO A 42 7.74 11.84 -13.61
N THR A 43 6.77 11.11 -13.04
CA THR A 43 5.42 11.66 -12.77
C THR A 43 5.33 12.44 -11.47
N ILE A 44 6.25 12.16 -10.53
CA ILE A 44 6.36 12.86 -9.25
C ILE A 44 7.28 14.07 -9.32
N LEU A 45 8.35 13.99 -10.12
CA LEU A 45 9.28 15.10 -10.29
C LEU A 45 8.63 16.18 -11.17
N PRO A 46 8.58 17.46 -10.73
CA PRO A 46 8.11 18.53 -11.59
C PRO A 46 9.03 18.62 -12.83
N ALA A 47 8.47 18.96 -13.99
CA ALA A 47 9.21 19.08 -15.26
C ALA A 47 10.43 20.05 -15.18
N SER A 48 10.46 20.93 -14.17
CA SER A 48 11.56 21.84 -13.87
C SER A 48 12.74 21.19 -13.11
N ALA A 49 12.60 19.96 -12.63
CA ALA A 49 13.62 19.22 -11.89
C ALA A 49 14.62 18.56 -12.86
N SER A 50 15.41 19.38 -13.56
CA SER A 50 16.69 18.92 -14.12
C SER A 50 17.57 18.36 -12.99
N PRO A 51 18.45 17.36 -13.22
CA PRO A 51 19.21 16.66 -12.18
C PRO A 51 19.96 17.57 -11.18
N GLY A 52 20.40 18.76 -11.61
CA GLY A 52 21.07 19.75 -10.75
C GLY A 52 20.15 20.67 -9.91
N ARG A 53 18.83 20.65 -10.11
CA ARG A 53 17.86 21.54 -9.42
C ARG A 53 16.88 20.82 -8.48
N ALA A 54 16.90 19.49 -8.45
CA ALA A 54 16.04 18.68 -7.57
C ALA A 54 16.29 18.97 -6.07
N CYS A 55 17.53 19.28 -5.69
CA CYS A 55 17.89 19.65 -4.31
C CYS A 55 17.22 20.96 -3.84
N TRP A 56 16.87 21.87 -4.76
CA TRP A 56 16.31 23.20 -4.45
C TRP A 56 14.77 23.22 -4.45
N ALA A 57 14.12 22.18 -5.01
CA ALA A 57 12.66 22.05 -4.98
C ALA A 57 12.14 21.77 -3.55
N SER A 58 12.93 21.06 -2.75
CA SER A 58 12.69 20.80 -1.32
C SER A 58 12.55 22.10 -0.52
N THR A 59 13.39 23.09 -0.82
CA THR A 59 13.41 24.38 -0.12
C THR A 59 12.19 25.24 -0.46
N ARG A 60 11.71 25.21 -1.71
CA ARG A 60 10.47 25.94 -2.10
C ARG A 60 9.19 25.36 -1.48
N LEU A 61 9.16 24.07 -1.14
CA LEU A 61 7.99 23.47 -0.47
C LEU A 61 7.77 24.00 0.96
N PHE A 62 8.81 24.49 1.62
CA PHE A 62 8.74 25.12 2.95
C PHE A 62 8.87 26.64 2.92
N SER A 63 9.45 27.21 1.85
CA SER A 63 9.70 28.64 1.70
C SER A 63 8.58 29.41 1.01
N ASP A 64 7.60 28.73 0.41
CA ASP A 64 6.42 29.40 -0.14
C ASP A 64 5.52 29.80 1.02
N GLY A 65 5.22 31.10 1.15
CA GLY A 65 4.40 31.70 2.22
C GLY A 65 2.97 31.17 2.19
N SER A 66 2.80 29.93 2.60
CA SER A 66 1.62 29.14 2.29
C SER A 66 0.50 29.55 3.24
N GLY A 67 -0.53 30.21 2.73
CA GLY A 67 -1.76 30.48 3.49
C GLY A 67 -2.28 29.21 4.17
N GLY A 68 -3.05 29.38 5.26
CA GLY A 68 -3.42 28.29 6.18
C GLY A 68 -3.99 27.02 5.53
N TRP A 69 -4.65 27.14 4.37
CA TRP A 69 -5.16 26.01 3.59
C TRP A 69 -4.07 25.04 3.10
N SER A 70 -2.96 25.56 2.59
CA SER A 70 -1.85 24.75 2.09
C SER A 70 -1.13 24.02 3.21
N PHE A 71 -1.00 24.65 4.37
CA PHE A 71 -0.47 24.02 5.58
C PHE A 71 -1.39 22.89 6.06
N LEU A 72 -2.70 23.16 6.19
CA LEU A 72 -3.69 22.18 6.63
C LEU A 72 -3.71 20.95 5.71
N ARG A 73 -3.72 21.15 4.39
CA ARG A 73 -3.68 20.06 3.40
C ARG A 73 -2.45 19.16 3.60
N ARG A 74 -1.26 19.77 3.78
CA ARG A 74 -0.02 19.02 4.01
C ARG A 74 -0.06 18.27 5.34
N ALA A 75 -0.56 18.90 6.40
CA ALA A 75 -0.71 18.28 7.71
C ALA A 75 -1.62 17.04 7.65
N ILE A 76 -2.78 17.15 6.99
CA ILE A 76 -3.68 16.02 6.72
C ILE A 76 -2.94 14.93 5.95
N GLY A 77 -2.17 15.29 4.91
CA GLY A 77 -1.36 14.35 4.15
C GLY A 77 -0.36 13.56 5.00
N VAL A 78 0.33 14.23 5.93
CA VAL A 78 1.25 13.58 6.88
C VAL A 78 0.50 12.65 7.84
N LEU A 79 -0.65 13.08 8.37
CA LEU A 79 -1.46 12.25 9.28
C LEU A 79 -1.97 10.98 8.60
N LEU A 80 -2.50 11.08 7.37
CA LEU A 80 -2.95 9.92 6.59
C LEU A 80 -1.79 8.98 6.26
N PHE A 81 -0.63 9.52 5.90
CA PHE A 81 0.57 8.72 5.65
C PHE A 81 1.00 7.93 6.89
N ALA A 82 1.01 8.57 8.07
CA ALA A 82 1.36 7.94 9.32
C ALA A 82 0.33 6.86 9.72
N ALA A 83 -0.97 7.18 9.65
CA ALA A 83 -2.05 6.24 9.96
C ALA A 83 -2.05 5.02 9.01
N GLY A 84 -1.90 5.26 7.70
CA GLY A 84 -1.77 4.21 6.70
C GLY A 84 -0.55 3.32 6.96
N SER A 85 0.62 3.92 7.23
CA SER A 85 1.85 3.18 7.55
C SER A 85 1.69 2.30 8.78
N TRP A 86 1.04 2.82 9.82
CA TRP A 86 0.77 2.05 11.05
C TRP A 86 -0.14 0.86 10.79
N LYS A 87 -1.30 1.09 10.17
CA LYS A 87 -2.28 0.03 9.91
C LYS A 87 -1.77 -1.04 8.97
N GLN A 88 -0.92 -0.64 8.05
CA GLN A 88 -0.25 -1.54 7.14
C GLN A 88 0.77 -2.44 7.85
N PHE A 89 1.59 -1.87 8.74
CA PHE A 89 2.52 -2.64 9.56
C PHE A 89 1.79 -3.62 10.49
N GLU A 90 0.71 -3.16 11.13
CA GLU A 90 -0.15 -4.00 11.96
C GLU A 90 -0.68 -5.22 11.18
N ALA A 91 -1.19 -4.98 9.97
CA ALA A 91 -1.71 -6.05 9.11
C ALA A 91 -0.62 -7.04 8.67
N HIS A 92 0.56 -6.55 8.31
CA HIS A 92 1.70 -7.40 7.94
C HIS A 92 2.23 -8.21 9.11
N ARG A 93 2.25 -7.65 10.32
CA ARG A 93 2.64 -8.37 11.53
C ARG A 93 1.69 -9.54 11.81
N ILE A 94 0.38 -9.35 11.63
CA ILE A 94 -0.61 -10.43 11.73
C ILE A 94 -0.32 -11.52 10.68
N LEU A 95 -0.15 -11.14 9.41
CA LEU A 95 0.14 -12.09 8.33
C LEU A 95 1.45 -12.87 8.55
N ALA A 96 2.48 -12.21 9.08
CA ALA A 96 3.74 -12.85 9.42
C ALA A 96 3.56 -13.86 10.57
N SER A 97 2.77 -13.52 11.59
CA SER A 97 2.52 -14.41 12.72
C SER A 97 1.84 -15.73 12.31
N LEU A 98 0.93 -15.69 11.33
CA LEU A 98 0.25 -16.87 10.79
C LEU A 98 1.22 -17.89 10.15
N ARG A 99 2.36 -17.42 9.63
CA ARG A 99 3.37 -18.29 9.05
C ARG A 99 4.26 -18.95 10.09
N THR A 100 4.48 -18.29 11.22
CA THR A 100 5.27 -18.84 12.34
C THR A 100 4.43 -19.83 13.15
N SER A 101 3.15 -19.53 13.39
CA SER A 101 2.25 -20.32 14.24
C SER A 101 1.55 -21.47 13.52
N ARG A 102 2.19 -22.09 12.51
CA ARG A 102 1.63 -23.14 11.62
C ARG A 102 0.64 -24.07 12.35
N PRO A 103 -0.68 -23.94 12.12
CA PRO A 103 -1.57 -25.06 12.35
C PRO A 103 -1.25 -26.09 11.26
N ALA A 104 -0.88 -27.31 11.63
CA ALA A 104 -0.47 -28.35 10.71
C ALA A 104 -1.56 -28.81 9.73
N ASN A 105 -2.81 -28.31 9.86
CA ASN A 105 -4.00 -28.99 9.33
C ASN A 105 -4.93 -28.18 8.41
N ASP A 106 -4.59 -26.95 7.97
CA ASP A 106 -5.48 -26.21 7.05
C ASP A 106 -4.83 -25.86 5.70
N HIS A 107 -5.51 -26.29 4.63
CA HIS A 107 -5.44 -25.81 3.24
C HIS A 107 -4.03 -25.43 2.72
N GLY A 108 -3.08 -26.37 2.78
CA GLY A 108 -1.75 -26.19 2.21
C GLY A 108 -0.83 -25.25 3.03
N GLY A 109 -1.12 -25.07 4.32
CA GLY A 109 -0.27 -24.30 5.24
C GLY A 109 -0.60 -22.81 5.32
N TYR A 110 -1.78 -22.40 4.85
CA TYR A 110 -2.28 -21.03 4.99
C TYR A 110 -3.27 -20.94 6.14
N GLY A 111 -3.03 -20.02 7.09
CA GLY A 111 -3.98 -19.69 8.15
C GLY A 111 -4.89 -18.52 7.78
N LEU A 112 -6.12 -18.53 8.27
CA LEU A 112 -7.06 -17.42 8.10
C LEU A 112 -6.66 -16.25 9.04
N PRO A 113 -6.35 -15.05 8.52
CA PRO A 113 -6.04 -13.90 9.37
C PRO A 113 -7.26 -13.45 10.17
N ARG A 114 -7.05 -13.21 11.47
CA ARG A 114 -8.05 -12.66 12.41
C ARG A 114 -7.43 -11.50 13.19
N GLY A 115 -8.27 -10.58 13.63
CA GLY A 115 -7.89 -9.40 14.42
C GLY A 115 -7.72 -8.11 13.61
N GLY A 116 -7.95 -6.97 14.29
CA GLY A 116 -7.84 -5.64 13.69
C GLY A 116 -8.77 -5.46 12.50
N TRP A 117 -8.26 -4.83 11.43
CA TRP A 117 -9.03 -4.60 10.20
C TRP A 117 -9.32 -5.87 9.38
N PHE A 118 -8.71 -7.02 9.71
CA PHE A 118 -9.03 -8.28 9.04
C PHE A 118 -10.46 -8.75 9.32
N GLU A 119 -11.10 -8.28 10.39
CA GLU A 119 -12.52 -8.60 10.65
C GLU A 119 -13.48 -7.90 9.69
N LEU A 120 -13.06 -6.77 9.11
CA LEU A 120 -13.88 -5.99 8.18
C LEU A 120 -13.57 -6.32 6.72
N VAL A 121 -12.28 -6.46 6.40
CA VAL A 121 -11.82 -6.64 5.03
C VAL A 121 -10.75 -7.74 4.94
N SER A 122 -10.68 -8.40 3.80
CA SER A 122 -9.74 -9.50 3.52
C SER A 122 -8.31 -9.00 3.44
N CYS A 123 -8.13 -7.83 2.82
CA CYS A 123 -6.84 -7.26 2.51
C CYS A 123 -6.70 -5.85 3.11
N PRO A 124 -6.67 -5.71 4.45
CA PRO A 124 -6.57 -4.41 5.11
C PRO A 124 -5.24 -3.70 4.82
N HIS A 125 -4.18 -4.46 4.53
CA HIS A 125 -2.88 -3.90 4.14
C HIS A 125 -2.93 -3.18 2.79
N TYR A 126 -3.82 -3.60 1.87
CA TYR A 126 -4.06 -2.91 0.60
C TYR A 126 -4.89 -1.64 0.80
N LEU A 127 -5.92 -1.68 1.65
CA LEU A 127 -6.66 -0.48 2.04
C LEU A 127 -5.74 0.56 2.68
N ALA A 128 -4.87 0.12 3.60
CA ALA A 128 -3.89 0.98 4.24
C ALA A 128 -2.87 1.58 3.25
N GLU A 129 -2.49 0.83 2.22
CA GLU A 129 -1.64 1.34 1.12
C GLU A 129 -2.37 2.45 0.36
N ILE A 130 -3.66 2.28 0.02
CA ILE A 130 -4.46 3.31 -0.66
C ILE A 130 -4.50 4.59 0.19
N VAL A 131 -4.79 4.49 1.50
CA VAL A 131 -4.82 5.65 2.43
C VAL A 131 -3.46 6.34 2.47
N LEU A 132 -2.37 5.57 2.47
CA LEU A 132 -1.01 6.10 2.45
C LEU A 132 -0.73 6.88 1.16
N TYR A 133 -1.12 6.37 -0.01
CA TYR A 133 -0.95 7.08 -1.28
C TYR A 133 -1.83 8.34 -1.37
N ILE A 134 -3.04 8.33 -0.80
CA ILE A 134 -3.85 9.55 -0.66
C ILE A 134 -3.08 10.60 0.16
N GLY A 135 -2.45 10.19 1.27
CA GLY A 135 -1.60 11.06 2.08
C GLY A 135 -0.43 11.67 1.30
N ILE A 136 0.22 10.88 0.42
CA ILE A 136 1.31 11.36 -0.45
C ILE A 136 0.80 12.40 -1.44
N VAL A 137 -0.34 12.15 -2.11
CA VAL A 137 -0.96 13.09 -3.05
C VAL A 137 -1.33 14.39 -2.34
N LEU A 138 -1.93 14.30 -1.14
CA LEU A 138 -2.28 15.47 -0.35
C LEU A 138 -1.06 16.25 0.15
N PHE A 139 0.06 15.60 0.44
CA PHE A 139 1.28 16.32 0.83
C PHE A 139 1.95 17.02 -0.37
N GLN A 140 2.12 16.29 -1.47
CA GLN A 140 2.80 16.78 -2.67
C GLN A 140 1.98 17.84 -3.43
N GLY A 141 0.65 17.71 -3.45
CA GLY A 141 -0.23 18.51 -4.30
C GLY A 141 -0.92 17.63 -5.34
N VAL A 142 -2.17 17.98 -5.64
CA VAL A 142 -2.97 17.28 -6.65
C VAL A 142 -2.49 17.71 -8.04
N SER A 143 -1.72 16.85 -8.69
CA SER A 143 -1.31 16.98 -10.09
C SER A 143 -1.86 15.81 -10.91
N ALA A 144 -1.88 15.94 -12.23
CA ALA A 144 -2.30 14.83 -13.11
C ALA A 144 -1.46 13.56 -12.88
N GLY A 145 -0.13 13.71 -12.71
CA GLY A 145 0.77 12.59 -12.40
C GLY A 145 0.45 11.95 -11.04
N ALA A 146 0.22 12.76 -10.01
CA ALA A 146 -0.13 12.26 -8.68
C ALA A 146 -1.50 11.54 -8.66
N PHE A 147 -2.47 12.03 -9.43
CA PHE A 147 -3.77 11.39 -9.61
C PHE A 147 -3.66 10.06 -10.35
N LEU A 148 -2.92 10.01 -11.47
CA LEU A 148 -2.70 8.78 -12.24
C LEU A 148 -1.96 7.73 -11.40
N MET A 149 -0.98 8.14 -10.60
CA MET A 149 -0.30 7.27 -9.63
C MET A 149 -1.30 6.66 -8.65
N LEU A 150 -2.14 7.48 -8.03
CA LEU A 150 -3.15 7.00 -7.07
C LEU A 150 -4.16 6.07 -7.74
N LEU A 151 -4.65 6.43 -8.93
CA LEU A 151 -5.58 5.62 -9.70
C LEU A 151 -5.00 4.24 -10.02
N TRP A 152 -3.75 4.19 -10.48
CA TRP A 152 -3.06 2.93 -10.73
C TRP A 152 -3.00 2.05 -9.48
N VAL A 153 -2.60 2.63 -8.34
CA VAL A 153 -2.52 1.91 -7.06
C VAL A 153 -3.89 1.36 -6.65
N VAL A 154 -4.93 2.19 -6.71
CA VAL A 154 -6.30 1.78 -6.35
C VAL A 154 -6.78 0.63 -7.24
N VAL A 155 -6.63 0.74 -8.56
CA VAL A 155 -7.08 -0.29 -9.51
C VAL A 155 -6.31 -1.59 -9.31
N ASN A 156 -4.98 -1.52 -9.27
CA ASN A 156 -4.11 -2.70 -9.15
C ASN A 156 -4.37 -3.45 -7.83
N LEU A 157 -4.48 -2.72 -6.72
CA LEU A 157 -4.73 -3.31 -5.42
C LEU A 157 -6.15 -3.85 -5.28
N SER A 158 -7.15 -3.18 -5.86
CA SER A 158 -8.54 -3.66 -5.85
C SER A 158 -8.69 -4.98 -6.61
N PHE A 159 -8.07 -5.09 -7.79
CA PHE A 159 -8.06 -6.34 -8.56
C PHE A 159 -7.41 -7.48 -7.78
N THR A 160 -6.24 -7.22 -7.19
CA THR A 160 -5.52 -8.20 -6.38
C THR A 160 -6.31 -8.60 -5.12
N ALA A 161 -6.99 -7.66 -4.48
CA ALA A 161 -7.83 -7.91 -3.32
C ALA A 161 -9.02 -8.81 -3.64
N MET A 162 -9.71 -8.57 -4.77
CA MET A 162 -10.85 -9.39 -5.20
C MET A 162 -10.43 -10.83 -5.50
N ALA A 163 -9.30 -11.02 -6.19
CA ALA A 163 -8.76 -12.35 -6.45
C ALA A 163 -8.43 -13.08 -5.14
N THR A 164 -7.81 -12.37 -4.19
CA THR A 164 -7.45 -12.90 -2.87
C THR A 164 -8.69 -13.24 -2.04
N HIS A 165 -9.71 -12.37 -2.02
CA HIS A 165 -10.99 -12.61 -1.34
C HIS A 165 -11.72 -13.83 -1.90
N THR A 166 -11.77 -13.95 -3.23
CA THR A 166 -12.36 -15.10 -3.92
C THR A 166 -11.62 -16.39 -3.58
N TRP A 167 -10.29 -16.34 -3.52
CA TRP A 167 -9.48 -17.47 -3.10
C TRP A 167 -9.79 -17.87 -1.65
N TYR A 168 -9.84 -16.91 -0.71
CA TYR A 168 -10.19 -17.22 0.69
C TYR A 168 -11.57 -17.88 0.82
N ARG A 169 -12.59 -17.36 0.12
CA ARG A 169 -13.95 -17.94 0.14
C ARG A 169 -14.03 -19.36 -0.43
N LYS A 170 -13.16 -19.69 -1.39
CA LYS A 170 -13.12 -21.04 -2.00
C LYS A 170 -12.36 -22.04 -1.15
N ASN A 171 -11.33 -21.58 -0.43
CA ASN A 171 -10.43 -22.46 0.29
C ASN A 171 -10.84 -22.65 1.75
N PHE A 172 -11.45 -21.66 2.40
CA PHE A 172 -11.83 -21.75 3.81
C PHE A 172 -13.35 -21.85 3.97
N ILE A 173 -13.82 -22.94 4.57
CA ILE A 173 -15.24 -23.16 4.86
C ILE A 173 -15.72 -22.16 5.92
N ASP A 174 -14.90 -21.88 6.92
CA ASP A 174 -15.19 -20.96 8.04
C ASP A 174 -14.92 -19.48 7.70
N TYR A 175 -14.89 -19.13 6.41
CA TYR A 175 -14.67 -17.75 6.00
C TYR A 175 -15.89 -16.86 6.28
N PRO A 176 -15.76 -15.78 7.07
CA PRO A 176 -16.90 -14.95 7.44
C PRO A 176 -17.47 -14.18 6.24
N ARG A 177 -18.78 -14.32 6.03
CA ARG A 177 -19.51 -13.76 4.87
C ARG A 177 -19.63 -12.22 4.89
N GLU A 178 -19.44 -11.62 6.05
CA GLU A 178 -19.52 -10.17 6.22
C GLU A 178 -18.24 -9.45 5.77
N ARG A 179 -17.10 -10.16 5.70
CA ARG A 179 -15.84 -9.58 5.22
C ARG A 179 -15.97 -9.15 3.76
N ARG A 180 -15.37 -8.01 3.44
CA ARG A 180 -15.25 -7.48 2.08
C ARG A 180 -13.82 -7.64 1.56
N ALA A 181 -13.57 -7.37 0.29
CA ALA A 181 -12.25 -7.54 -0.31
C ALA A 181 -11.27 -6.47 0.19
N ILE A 182 -11.64 -5.18 0.10
CA ILE A 182 -10.73 -4.05 0.35
C ILE A 182 -11.41 -2.81 0.96
N ILE A 183 -12.61 -2.42 0.53
CA ILE A 183 -13.33 -1.24 1.04
C ILE A 183 -14.54 -1.71 1.86
N PRO A 184 -14.60 -1.41 3.17
CA PRO A 184 -15.74 -1.81 4.00
C PRO A 184 -17.03 -1.19 3.45
N GLY A 185 -18.05 -2.02 3.24
CA GLY A 185 -19.38 -1.59 2.77
C GLY A 185 -19.56 -1.47 1.25
N ILE A 186 -18.51 -1.55 0.45
CA ILE A 186 -18.61 -1.47 -1.02
C ILE A 186 -18.02 -2.72 -1.68
N LEU A 187 -16.77 -3.03 -1.37
CA LEU A 187 -15.94 -3.92 -2.19
C LEU A 187 -15.07 -4.86 -1.35
#